data_AF-A0A9D1F7K0-F1
#
_entry.id   AF-A0A9D1F7K0-F1
#
_cell.length_a   1.000
_cell.length_b   1.000
_cell.length_c   1.000
_cell.angle_alpha   90.00
_cell.angle_beta   90.00
_cell.angle_gamma   90.00
#
_symmetry.space_group_name_H-M   'P 1'
#
loop_
_entity.id
_entity.type
_entity.pdbx_description
1 polymer ?
#
loop_
_entity_poly.entity_id
_entity_poly.type
_entity_poly.pdbx_seq_one_letter_code
_entity_poly.pdbx_strand_id
1 'polypeptide(L)'
;MGDKVSVTCCGRTRSYPYGVTLESVSKDFMGDYGGNIILAKQNGKLRELYRRIKTDSAVEFITTAQKVGHQTYTRTATMLMTKAAEDILGKSCGKQVVVQYSLGKGLYCQLYGNVKLDEALLARIRERMDELVVMDLPIRKRTISTDDAIKIFHDAHMRDKENLFKYRRASKVNIYSLDGTEDYNYGYMAPSTGYIRLYDLHLYDDGFVLQLPDMASPNTLEPFVPSHKLFQVLKQSERWGEMLEVSTVGDLNDVISRGKVDQLILVQEALQEKNIGKIAQQIANENKRVILIAGPSSSGKTTFSHRLSIQLKAHGLRPHPIPVDDYFVDREKTPLDDQGKPNFESLGALNVDLFNEQMSALLRGERVELPSFNFITGKSEFRGNYKEIGEKDILVIEGIHGLNDDLTYSLHKDSKFKIYISALTQLNVDEHNRIPTTDGRLIRRIVRDAAARGSSCARTIAMWDSVRRGEEENIFPYQESADVMFNSVLIYELAILKIYAEPHLFGITKGQPEYDEAKRLLKFLDYFLGVSSENVPQNSILREFIGGSCFRV
;
A
#
# COMPACT_ATOMS: atom_id res chain seq x y z
N MET A 1 29.79 -43.66 3.81
CA MET A 1 28.67 -43.16 2.97
C MET A 1 28.10 -41.96 3.72
N GLY A 2 28.29 -40.74 3.21
CA GLY A 2 27.75 -39.56 3.90
C GLY A 2 26.23 -39.59 3.87
N ASP A 3 25.60 -39.20 4.98
CA ASP A 3 24.14 -39.08 5.05
C ASP A 3 23.64 -38.22 3.88
N LYS A 4 22.64 -38.71 3.18
CA LYS A 4 21.98 -38.00 2.08
C LYS A 4 20.56 -37.65 2.47
N VAL A 5 20.04 -36.59 1.87
CA VAL A 5 18.65 -36.17 2.01
C VAL A 5 17.99 -36.11 0.63
N SER A 6 16.72 -36.48 0.57
CA SER A 6 15.92 -36.42 -0.65
C SER A 6 15.17 -35.08 -0.71
N VAL A 7 15.29 -34.37 -1.83
CA VAL A 7 14.53 -33.15 -2.07
C VAL A 7 13.62 -33.33 -3.28
N THR A 8 12.33 -33.12 -3.07
CA THR A 8 11.31 -33.13 -4.14
C THR A 8 10.94 -31.71 -4.51
N CYS A 9 11.14 -31.34 -5.77
CA CYS A 9 10.80 -30.03 -6.34
C CYS A 9 10.32 -30.22 -7.78
N CYS A 10 9.29 -29.47 -8.19
CA CYS A 10 8.71 -29.56 -9.55
C CYS A 10 8.37 -31.00 -10.00
N GLY A 11 7.88 -31.84 -9.08
CA GLY A 11 7.58 -33.25 -9.35
C GLY A 11 8.80 -34.17 -9.52
N ARG A 12 10.02 -33.66 -9.37
CA ARG A 12 11.28 -34.41 -9.47
C ARG A 12 11.91 -34.56 -8.09
N THR A 13 12.36 -35.77 -7.76
CA THR A 13 13.12 -36.03 -6.51
C THR A 13 14.59 -36.22 -6.85
N ARG A 14 15.47 -35.45 -6.18
CA ARG A 14 16.94 -35.58 -6.29
C ARG A 14 17.54 -35.81 -4.91
N SER A 15 18.69 -36.49 -4.86
CA SER A 15 19.41 -36.79 -3.62
C SER A 15 20.61 -35.87 -3.45
N TYR A 16 20.72 -35.24 -2.29
CA TYR A 16 21.78 -34.27 -1.98
C TYR A 16 22.52 -34.65 -0.69
N PRO A 17 23.75 -34.16 -0.48
CA PRO A 17 24.45 -34.33 0.79
C PRO A 17 23.66 -33.74 1.97
N TYR A 18 23.69 -34.39 3.13
CA TYR A 18 23.11 -33.87 4.36
C TYR A 18 23.65 -32.47 4.67
N GLY A 19 22.75 -31.54 4.98
CA GLY A 19 23.11 -30.16 5.32
C GLY A 19 23.38 -29.25 4.13
N VAL A 20 23.10 -29.68 2.89
CA VAL A 20 23.09 -28.81 1.70
C VAL A 20 22.19 -27.60 1.91
N THR A 21 22.55 -26.43 1.37
CA THR A 21 21.70 -25.22 1.45
C THR A 21 20.61 -25.24 0.39
N LEU A 22 19.46 -24.62 0.68
CA LEU A 22 18.41 -24.39 -0.32
C LEU A 22 18.94 -23.60 -1.54
N GLU A 23 19.90 -22.71 -1.33
CA GLU A 23 20.61 -21.97 -2.39
C GLU A 23 21.39 -22.88 -3.34
N SER A 24 22.09 -23.89 -2.80
CA SER A 24 22.82 -24.84 -3.64
C SER A 24 21.84 -25.69 -4.46
N VAL A 25 20.74 -26.11 -3.81
CA VAL A 25 19.67 -26.87 -4.47
C VAL A 25 18.95 -26.01 -5.52
N SER A 26 18.78 -24.70 -5.33
CA SER A 26 18.06 -23.87 -6.31
C SER A 26 18.75 -23.79 -7.67
N LYS A 27 20.09 -23.94 -7.71
CA LYS A 27 20.86 -23.92 -8.97
C LYS A 27 20.44 -25.05 -9.92
N ASP A 28 20.08 -26.20 -9.36
CA ASP A 28 19.65 -27.40 -10.08
C ASP A 28 18.26 -27.28 -10.73
N PHE A 29 17.45 -26.33 -10.26
CA PHE A 29 16.07 -26.11 -10.69
C PHE A 29 15.86 -24.72 -11.31
N MET A 30 16.89 -23.89 -11.42
CA MET A 30 16.77 -22.50 -11.89
C MET A 30 16.10 -22.41 -13.28
N GLY A 31 16.41 -23.35 -14.18
CA GLY A 31 15.79 -23.40 -15.51
C GLY A 31 14.30 -23.76 -15.53
N ASP A 32 13.75 -24.27 -14.43
CA ASP A 32 12.32 -24.57 -14.31
C ASP A 32 11.50 -23.35 -13.83
N TYR A 33 12.13 -22.19 -13.56
CA TYR A 33 11.48 -20.98 -13.02
C TYR A 33 11.70 -19.75 -13.91
N GLY A 34 10.63 -18.98 -14.15
CA GLY A 34 10.62 -17.77 -14.99
C GLY A 34 11.16 -16.50 -14.31
N GLY A 35 12.24 -16.58 -13.53
CA GLY A 35 12.83 -15.43 -12.84
C GLY A 35 13.89 -15.81 -11.80
N ASN A 36 14.50 -14.80 -11.18
CA ASN A 36 15.57 -15.02 -10.20
C ASN A 36 15.01 -15.62 -8.91
N ILE A 37 15.39 -16.86 -8.60
CA ILE A 37 15.04 -17.53 -7.34
C ILE A 37 15.71 -16.77 -6.18
N ILE A 38 14.92 -16.40 -5.17
CA ILE A 38 15.39 -15.62 -4.01
C ILE A 38 14.95 -16.20 -2.66
N LEU A 39 13.92 -17.05 -2.65
CA LEU A 39 13.40 -17.74 -1.46
C LEU A 39 12.92 -19.15 -1.79
N ALA A 40 12.56 -19.93 -0.77
CA ALA A 40 11.89 -21.22 -0.95
C ALA A 40 10.81 -21.46 0.12
N LYS A 41 9.79 -22.24 -0.20
CA LYS A 41 8.93 -22.93 0.76
C LYS A 41 9.47 -24.35 0.95
N GLN A 42 9.89 -24.67 2.16
CA GLN A 42 10.30 -26.02 2.55
C GLN A 42 9.20 -26.63 3.41
N ASN A 43 8.58 -27.72 2.95
CA ASN A 43 7.44 -28.37 3.60
C ASN A 43 6.33 -27.35 3.94
N GLY A 44 5.98 -26.50 2.97
CA GLY A 44 4.97 -25.45 3.09
C GLY A 44 5.39 -24.22 3.93
N LYS A 45 6.61 -24.18 4.50
CA LYS A 45 7.09 -23.05 5.29
C LYS A 45 8.10 -22.22 4.52
N LEU A 46 7.88 -20.91 4.46
CA LEU A 46 8.81 -19.97 3.83
C LEU A 46 10.16 -19.88 4.56
N ARG A 47 11.26 -19.98 3.80
CA ARG A 47 12.66 -20.05 4.25
C ARG A 47 13.59 -19.22 3.37
N GLU A 48 14.62 -18.63 3.98
CA GLU A 48 15.76 -18.06 3.26
C GLU A 48 16.64 -19.16 2.63
N LEU A 49 17.29 -18.86 1.50
CA LEU A 49 18.04 -19.87 0.75
C LEU A 49 19.33 -20.36 1.46
N TYR A 50 19.89 -19.59 2.40
CA TYR A 50 21.03 -20.04 3.20
C TYR A 50 20.68 -21.19 4.18
N ARG A 51 19.39 -21.55 4.33
CA ARG A 51 18.98 -22.63 5.25
C ARG A 51 19.44 -23.99 4.76
N ARG A 52 19.97 -24.78 5.70
CA ARG A 52 20.45 -26.15 5.46
C ARG A 52 19.32 -27.17 5.57
N ILE A 53 19.27 -28.10 4.61
CA ILE A 53 18.32 -29.21 4.56
C ILE A 53 18.91 -30.40 5.33
N LYS A 54 18.22 -30.81 6.40
CA LYS A 54 18.65 -31.89 7.30
C LYS A 54 17.75 -33.12 7.27
N THR A 55 16.63 -33.03 6.57
CA THR A 55 15.63 -34.08 6.45
C THR A 55 15.08 -34.05 5.03
N ASP A 56 14.52 -35.17 4.60
CA ASP A 56 13.79 -35.22 3.34
C ASP A 56 12.71 -34.14 3.32
N SER A 57 12.61 -33.43 2.19
CA SER A 57 11.85 -32.19 2.12
C SER A 57 11.22 -32.00 0.74
N ALA A 58 9.95 -31.57 0.74
CA ALA A 58 9.34 -30.94 -0.42
C ALA A 58 9.76 -29.46 -0.46
N VAL A 59 10.25 -29.01 -1.62
CA VAL A 59 10.72 -27.64 -1.83
C VAL A 59 10.00 -27.04 -3.03
N GLU A 60 9.56 -25.80 -2.87
CA GLU A 60 9.03 -24.93 -3.92
C GLU A 60 9.84 -23.63 -3.87
N PHE A 61 10.51 -23.26 -4.96
CA PHE A 61 11.25 -22.00 -5.01
C PHE A 61 10.33 -20.82 -5.32
N ILE A 62 10.73 -19.65 -4.82
CA ILE A 62 10.04 -18.38 -5.03
C ILE A 62 10.98 -17.42 -5.75
N THR A 63 10.48 -16.78 -6.79
CA THR A 63 11.22 -15.82 -7.62
C THR A 63 10.87 -14.37 -7.29
N THR A 64 11.68 -13.45 -7.79
CA THR A 64 11.41 -12.00 -7.76
C THR A 64 10.14 -11.59 -8.52
N ALA A 65 9.57 -12.45 -9.37
CA ALA A 65 8.29 -12.23 -10.05
C ALA A 65 7.07 -12.43 -9.15
N GLN A 66 7.26 -12.96 -7.93
CA GLN A 66 6.19 -13.21 -6.97
C GLN A 66 6.26 -12.19 -5.83
N LYS A 67 5.11 -11.76 -5.32
CA LYS A 67 4.97 -10.71 -4.27
C LYS A 67 6.00 -10.84 -3.14
N VAL A 68 6.11 -12.03 -2.54
CA VAL A 68 7.03 -12.27 -1.41
C VAL A 68 8.50 -12.21 -1.83
N GLY A 69 8.83 -12.68 -3.03
CA GLY A 69 10.18 -12.61 -3.58
C GLY A 69 10.57 -11.19 -3.97
N HIS A 70 9.68 -10.43 -4.63
CA HIS A 70 9.88 -9.02 -4.92
C HIS A 70 10.11 -8.21 -3.62
N GLN A 71 9.27 -8.39 -2.60
CA GLN A 71 9.47 -7.74 -1.31
C GLN A 71 10.79 -8.12 -0.61
N THR A 72 11.31 -9.32 -0.86
CA THR A 72 12.62 -9.77 -0.35
C THR A 72 13.75 -9.07 -1.08
N TYR A 73 13.62 -8.91 -2.40
CA TYR A 73 14.54 -8.13 -3.22
C TYR A 73 14.59 -6.68 -2.76
N THR A 74 13.42 -6.03 -2.60
CA THR A 74 13.31 -4.64 -2.13
C THR A 74 14.01 -4.42 -0.78
N ARG A 75 13.73 -5.26 0.22
CA ARG A 75 14.37 -5.11 1.56
C ARG A 75 15.88 -5.30 1.50
N THR A 76 16.33 -6.27 0.71
CA THR A 76 17.76 -6.54 0.51
C THR A 76 18.44 -5.36 -0.19
N ALA A 77 17.80 -4.77 -1.20
CA ALA A 77 18.30 -3.59 -1.89
C ALA A 77 18.35 -2.35 -0.98
N THR A 78 17.34 -2.16 -0.12
CA THR A 78 17.35 -1.11 0.92
C THR A 78 18.54 -1.29 1.87
N MET A 79 18.80 -2.51 2.35
CA MET A 79 19.93 -2.78 3.23
C MET A 79 21.28 -2.55 2.53
N LEU A 80 21.40 -2.94 1.26
CA LEU A 80 22.58 -2.67 0.43
C LEU A 80 22.82 -1.16 0.29
N MET A 81 21.77 -0.39 -0.04
CA MET A 81 21.86 1.06 -0.18
C MET A 81 22.23 1.73 1.13
N THR A 82 21.62 1.31 2.24
CA THR A 82 21.91 1.84 3.57
C THR A 82 23.38 1.56 3.97
N LYS A 83 23.88 0.35 3.70
CA LYS A 83 25.30 0.02 3.91
C LYS A 83 26.23 0.87 3.06
N ALA A 84 25.91 1.04 1.78
CA ALA A 84 26.72 1.86 0.88
C ALA A 84 26.76 3.33 1.33
N ALA A 85 25.62 3.87 1.75
CA ALA A 85 25.56 5.21 2.34
C ALA A 85 26.40 5.30 3.63
N GLU A 86 26.34 4.30 4.51
CA GLU A 86 27.17 4.23 5.73
C GLU A 86 28.68 4.21 5.41
N ASP A 87 29.11 3.48 4.39
CA ASP A 87 30.52 3.44 3.98
C ASP A 87 31.01 4.80 3.46
N ILE A 88 30.14 5.56 2.79
CA ILE A 88 30.48 6.86 2.19
C ILE A 88 30.39 8.02 3.18
N LEU A 89 29.38 8.00 4.07
CA LEU A 89 29.04 9.09 4.98
C LEU A 89 29.51 8.83 6.43
N GLY A 90 29.95 7.61 6.73
CA GLY A 90 30.42 7.18 8.05
C GLY A 90 29.33 6.54 8.91
N LYS A 91 29.75 5.91 10.01
CA LYS A 91 28.90 5.07 10.88
C LYS A 91 27.67 5.77 11.49
N SER A 92 27.64 7.10 11.54
CA SER A 92 26.46 7.86 11.99
C SER A 92 25.37 8.01 10.92
N CYS A 93 25.63 7.58 9.68
CA CYS A 93 24.72 7.71 8.53
C CYS A 93 23.46 6.83 8.65
N GLY A 94 23.47 5.78 9.46
CA GLY A 94 22.27 4.98 9.72
C GLY A 94 21.09 5.79 10.30
N LYS A 95 21.36 7.00 10.83
CA LYS A 95 20.35 7.99 11.25
C LYS A 95 19.84 8.88 10.12
N GLN A 96 20.60 8.95 9.04
CA GLN A 96 20.49 9.98 8.03
C GLN A 96 19.65 9.48 6.87
N VAL A 97 19.72 8.19 6.52
CA VAL A 97 18.93 7.64 5.41
C VAL A 97 17.58 7.17 5.93
N VAL A 98 16.50 7.79 5.48
CA VAL A 98 15.13 7.35 5.78
C VAL A 98 14.44 6.95 4.49
N VAL A 99 13.81 5.78 4.49
CA VAL A 99 13.00 5.26 3.39
C VAL A 99 11.56 5.67 3.62
N GLN A 100 11.08 6.65 2.87
CA GLN A 100 9.77 7.25 3.10
C GLN A 100 8.64 6.46 2.41
N TYR A 101 8.50 6.62 1.10
CA TYR A 101 7.34 6.10 0.37
C TYR A 101 7.69 5.60 -1.02
N SER A 102 6.79 4.81 -1.61
CA SER A 102 6.93 4.38 -2.99
C SER A 102 6.55 5.51 -3.95
N LEU A 103 7.41 5.80 -4.92
CA LEU A 103 7.18 6.76 -5.98
C LEU A 103 7.36 6.06 -7.32
N GLY A 104 6.24 5.81 -8.01
CA GLY A 104 6.23 4.92 -9.17
C GLY A 104 6.77 3.54 -8.79
N LYS A 105 7.81 3.09 -9.51
CA LYS A 105 8.49 1.80 -9.33
C LYS A 105 9.73 1.88 -8.43
N GLY A 106 9.92 3.01 -7.73
CA GLY A 106 11.05 3.23 -6.83
C GLY A 106 10.63 3.53 -5.39
N LEU A 107 11.63 3.59 -4.51
CA LEU A 107 11.48 4.06 -3.13
C LEU A 107 12.11 5.45 -3.01
N TYR A 108 11.34 6.43 -2.57
CA TYR A 108 11.87 7.73 -2.21
C TYR A 108 12.60 7.64 -0.87
N CYS A 109 13.84 8.09 -0.87
CA CYS A 109 14.75 8.10 0.25
C CYS A 109 15.17 9.54 0.52
N GLN A 110 15.26 9.88 1.79
CA GLN A 110 15.67 11.18 2.26
C GLN A 110 16.94 11.05 3.08
N LEU A 111 17.84 12.02 2.90
CA LEU A 111 19.06 12.12 3.68
C LEU A 111 18.94 13.28 4.68
N TYR A 112 18.84 12.95 5.96
CA TYR A 112 18.75 13.91 7.07
C TYR A 112 20.14 14.26 7.63
N GLY A 113 20.24 15.45 8.21
CA GLY A 113 21.46 15.98 8.81
C GLY A 113 22.18 16.99 7.91
N ASN A 114 23.37 17.41 8.33
CA ASN A 114 24.14 18.46 7.65
C ASN A 114 24.94 17.91 6.44
N VAL A 115 24.31 17.06 5.63
CA VAL A 115 24.91 16.50 4.41
C VAL A 115 24.14 17.04 3.23
N LYS A 116 24.83 17.74 2.33
CA LYS A 116 24.23 18.18 1.08
C LYS A 116 24.17 16.98 0.13
N LEU A 117 22.96 16.57 -0.22
CA LEU A 117 22.75 15.58 -1.27
C LEU A 117 22.90 16.25 -2.65
N ASP A 118 23.79 15.71 -3.47
CA ASP A 118 23.98 16.10 -4.85
C ASP A 118 24.33 14.87 -5.71
N GLU A 119 24.39 15.07 -7.03
CA GLU A 119 24.71 14.01 -8.01
C GLU A 119 26.05 13.32 -7.73
N ALA A 120 27.05 14.07 -7.25
CA ALA A 120 28.37 13.53 -6.97
C ALA A 120 28.35 12.59 -5.76
N LEU A 121 27.64 12.97 -4.69
CA LEU A 121 27.44 12.10 -3.54
C LEU A 121 26.62 10.86 -3.92
N LEU A 122 25.52 11.04 -4.67
CA LEU A 122 24.66 9.92 -5.06
C LEU A 122 25.39 8.92 -5.96
N ALA A 123 26.22 9.40 -6.89
CA ALA A 123 27.08 8.57 -7.74
C ALA A 123 28.07 7.73 -6.92
N ARG A 124 28.68 8.31 -5.88
CA ARG A 124 29.58 7.58 -4.97
C ARG A 124 28.86 6.48 -4.18
N ILE A 125 27.64 6.75 -3.72
CA ILE A 125 26.82 5.74 -3.04
C ILE A 125 26.49 4.60 -4.02
N ARG A 126 26.10 4.94 -5.25
CA ARG A 126 25.80 3.97 -6.30
C ARG A 126 27.02 3.12 -6.67
N GLU A 127 28.19 3.73 -6.84
CA GLU A 127 29.46 3.03 -7.10
C GLU A 127 29.79 2.07 -5.95
N ARG A 128 29.60 2.50 -4.70
CA ARG A 128 29.79 1.64 -3.55
C ARG A 128 28.81 0.47 -3.51
N MET A 129 27.55 0.68 -3.90
CA MET A 129 26.58 -0.42 -4.03
C MET A 129 27.06 -1.46 -5.05
N ASP A 130 27.60 -1.02 -6.19
CA ASP A 130 28.14 -1.92 -7.22
C ASP A 130 29.30 -2.77 -6.69
N GLU A 131 30.25 -2.15 -6.00
CA GLU A 131 31.36 -2.86 -5.37
C GLU A 131 30.85 -3.93 -4.40
N LEU A 132 29.89 -3.58 -3.53
CA LEU A 132 29.31 -4.50 -2.56
C LEU A 132 28.58 -5.67 -3.24
N VAL A 133 27.93 -5.44 -4.38
CA VAL A 133 27.28 -6.49 -5.19
C VAL A 133 28.31 -7.43 -5.80
N VAL A 134 29.40 -6.90 -6.35
CA VAL A 134 30.50 -7.70 -6.92
C VAL A 134 31.20 -8.53 -5.84
N MET A 135 31.34 -7.99 -4.63
CA MET A 135 31.92 -8.70 -3.48
C MET A 135 31.05 -9.85 -2.96
N ASP A 136 29.77 -9.92 -3.34
CA ASP A 136 28.80 -10.95 -2.96
C ASP A 136 28.79 -11.25 -1.44
N LEU A 137 28.74 -10.19 -0.64
CA LEU A 137 28.85 -10.28 0.82
C LEU A 137 27.62 -10.97 1.44
N PRO A 138 27.82 -11.90 2.40
CA PRO A 138 26.73 -12.65 3.01
C PRO A 138 25.91 -11.79 3.97
N ILE A 139 24.59 -11.89 3.88
CA ILE A 139 23.65 -11.23 4.80
C ILE A 139 23.28 -12.21 5.91
N ARG A 140 23.67 -11.90 7.14
CA ARG A 140 23.55 -12.82 8.28
C ARG A 140 22.37 -12.46 9.16
N LYS A 141 21.49 -13.42 9.41
CA LYS A 141 20.36 -13.30 10.35
C LYS A 141 20.74 -13.82 11.73
N ARG A 142 20.44 -13.05 12.78
CA ARG A 142 20.53 -13.48 14.17
C ARG A 142 19.20 -13.24 14.89
N THR A 143 18.79 -14.20 15.71
CA THR A 143 17.65 -14.04 16.60
C THR A 143 18.18 -13.70 17.99
N ILE A 144 17.89 -12.50 18.46
CA ILE A 144 18.36 -11.97 19.75
C ILE A 144 17.18 -11.59 20.64
N SER A 145 17.43 -11.30 21.91
CA SER A 145 16.39 -10.76 22.80
C SER A 145 15.97 -9.36 22.34
N THR A 146 14.73 -8.98 22.62
CA THR A 146 14.25 -7.63 22.31
C THR A 146 15.06 -6.56 23.08
N ASP A 147 15.49 -6.85 24.31
CA ASP A 147 16.32 -5.92 25.11
C ASP A 147 17.72 -5.73 24.51
N ASP A 148 18.34 -6.78 23.97
CA ASP A 148 19.62 -6.66 23.29
C ASP A 148 19.49 -5.87 21.98
N ALA A 149 18.37 -6.03 21.26
CA ALA A 149 18.09 -5.25 20.07
C ALA A 149 17.95 -3.75 20.40
N ILE A 150 17.25 -3.42 21.49
CA ILE A 150 17.12 -2.04 21.98
C ILE A 150 18.51 -1.43 22.22
N LYS A 151 19.42 -2.16 22.90
CA LYS A 151 20.79 -1.69 23.14
C LYS A 151 21.58 -1.47 21.85
N ILE A 152 21.53 -2.44 20.93
CA ILE A 152 22.21 -2.34 19.61
C ILE A 152 21.79 -1.06 18.89
N PHE A 153 20.47 -0.81 18.80
CA PHE A 153 19.98 0.36 18.07
C PHE A 153 20.12 1.66 18.85
N HIS A 154 20.12 1.62 20.18
CA HIS A 154 20.50 2.77 21.00
C HIS A 154 21.95 3.20 20.71
N ASP A 155 22.89 2.25 20.64
CA ASP A 155 24.31 2.51 20.43
C ASP A 155 24.65 2.88 18.98
N ALA A 156 23.94 2.27 18.01
CA ALA A 156 23.90 2.72 16.62
C ALA A 156 23.09 4.01 16.43
N HIS A 157 22.44 4.46 17.51
CA HIS A 157 21.59 5.64 17.61
C HIS A 157 20.43 5.71 16.58
N MET A 158 19.89 4.56 16.20
CA MET A 158 18.66 4.41 15.42
C MET A 158 17.46 4.43 16.39
N ARG A 159 17.03 5.64 16.75
CA ARG A 159 16.05 5.88 17.83
C ARG A 159 14.66 5.37 17.47
N ASP A 160 14.27 5.32 16.20
CA ASP A 160 12.92 4.88 15.85
C ASP A 160 12.79 3.38 16.07
N LYS A 161 13.84 2.60 15.77
CA LYS A 161 13.90 1.17 16.09
C LYS A 161 13.88 0.92 17.58
N GLU A 162 14.64 1.71 18.35
CA GLU A 162 14.60 1.67 19.82
C GLU A 162 13.16 1.87 20.33
N ASN A 163 12.48 2.92 19.85
CA ASN A 163 11.12 3.26 20.25
C ASN A 163 10.10 2.20 19.80
N LEU A 164 10.26 1.65 18.59
CA LEU A 164 9.44 0.57 18.07
C LEU A 164 9.48 -0.66 18.98
N PHE A 165 10.67 -1.04 19.47
CA PHE A 165 10.82 -2.24 20.29
C PHE A 165 10.27 -2.11 21.70
N LYS A 166 10.16 -0.89 22.24
CA LYS A 166 9.56 -0.62 23.56
C LYS A 166 8.17 -1.22 23.73
N TYR A 167 7.37 -1.25 22.66
CA TYR A 167 6.00 -1.76 22.66
C TYR A 167 5.88 -3.19 22.13
N ARG A 168 7.00 -3.83 21.77
CA ARG A 168 7.01 -5.17 21.19
C ARG A 168 6.75 -6.21 22.26
N ARG A 169 5.69 -7.01 22.07
CA ARG A 169 5.34 -8.11 23.00
C ARG A 169 6.21 -9.36 22.84
N ALA A 170 6.78 -9.57 21.65
CA ALA A 170 7.67 -10.69 21.41
C ALA A 170 9.00 -10.53 22.19
N SER A 171 9.46 -11.60 22.83
CA SER A 171 10.72 -11.60 23.60
C SER A 171 11.98 -11.70 22.75
N LYS A 172 11.83 -11.97 21.45
CA LYS A 172 12.92 -12.12 20.49
C LYS A 172 12.59 -11.45 19.17
N VAL A 173 13.61 -10.86 18.56
CA VAL A 173 13.54 -10.25 17.23
C VAL A 173 14.64 -10.80 16.33
N ASN A 174 14.48 -10.62 15.02
CA ASN A 174 15.49 -11.00 14.04
C ASN A 174 16.19 -9.74 13.54
N ILE A 175 17.50 -9.68 13.72
CA ILE A 175 18.38 -8.63 13.18
C ILE A 175 19.16 -9.22 12.02
N TYR A 176 19.35 -8.44 10.98
CA TYR A 176 20.20 -8.76 9.83
C TYR A 176 21.48 -7.94 9.91
N SER A 177 22.59 -8.54 9.50
CA SER A 177 23.89 -7.89 9.47
C SER A 177 24.56 -8.06 8.10
N LEU A 178 25.07 -6.95 7.57
CA LEU A 178 25.81 -6.87 6.32
C LEU A 178 27.13 -6.13 6.62
N ASP A 179 28.23 -6.89 6.71
CA ASP A 179 29.58 -6.35 6.92
C ASP A 179 29.66 -5.32 8.07
N GLY A 180 29.16 -5.71 9.24
CA GLY A 180 29.17 -4.89 10.45
C GLY A 180 27.98 -3.95 10.62
N THR A 181 27.29 -3.57 9.55
CA THR A 181 26.03 -2.81 9.63
C THR A 181 24.89 -3.72 10.05
N GLU A 182 24.19 -3.36 11.12
CA GLU A 182 23.06 -4.11 11.66
C GLU A 182 21.75 -3.36 11.43
N ASP A 183 20.71 -4.09 10.99
CA ASP A 183 19.41 -3.51 10.69
C ASP A 183 18.26 -4.46 11.06
N TYR A 184 17.11 -3.87 11.39
CA TYR A 184 15.88 -4.59 11.63
C TYR A 184 15.07 -4.73 10.34
N ASN A 185 14.66 -5.95 10.03
CA ASN A 185 13.76 -6.21 8.91
C ASN A 185 12.70 -7.24 9.34
N TYR A 186 11.42 -6.91 9.11
CA TYR A 186 10.32 -7.75 9.53
C TYR A 186 10.00 -8.92 8.57
N GLY A 187 10.72 -8.99 7.43
CA GLY A 187 10.58 -10.00 6.38
C GLY A 187 11.79 -10.92 6.23
N TYR A 188 11.87 -11.56 5.06
CA TYR A 188 12.99 -12.39 4.64
C TYR A 188 13.97 -11.54 3.80
N MET A 189 15.22 -11.98 3.72
CA MET A 189 16.30 -11.31 2.98
C MET A 189 16.95 -12.32 2.03
N ALA A 190 17.56 -11.81 0.95
CA ALA A 190 18.41 -12.64 0.10
C ALA A 190 19.65 -13.15 0.87
N PRO A 191 20.31 -14.23 0.41
CA PRO A 191 21.52 -14.76 1.05
C PRO A 191 22.71 -13.78 1.09
N SER A 192 22.85 -12.95 0.07
CA SER A 192 24.01 -12.08 -0.13
C SER A 192 23.67 -10.87 -1.00
N THR A 193 24.59 -9.90 -1.06
CA THR A 193 24.46 -8.70 -1.90
C THR A 193 24.46 -9.02 -3.40
N GLY A 194 25.10 -10.10 -3.85
CA GLY A 194 25.16 -10.48 -5.28
C GLY A 194 23.82 -10.87 -5.90
N TYR A 195 22.75 -10.99 -5.09
CA TYR A 195 21.38 -11.15 -5.55
C TYR A 195 20.76 -9.85 -6.09
N ILE A 196 21.30 -8.68 -5.70
CA ILE A 196 20.75 -7.37 -6.06
C ILE A 196 21.52 -6.81 -7.24
N ARG A 197 21.10 -7.19 -8.45
CA ARG A 197 21.84 -6.92 -9.70
C ARG A 197 21.26 -5.78 -10.54
N LEU A 198 20.00 -5.45 -10.29
CA LEU A 198 19.26 -4.43 -11.03
C LEU A 198 18.71 -3.41 -10.03
N TYR A 199 19.29 -2.22 -10.03
CA TYR A 199 18.80 -1.04 -9.33
C TYR A 199 19.43 0.20 -9.97
N ASP A 200 18.88 1.36 -9.67
CA ASP A 200 19.50 2.65 -9.99
C ASP A 200 19.16 3.69 -8.91
N LEU A 201 19.92 4.78 -8.85
CA LEU A 201 19.68 5.89 -7.94
C LEU A 201 19.45 7.18 -8.74
N HIS A 202 18.31 7.84 -8.52
CA HIS A 202 17.97 9.09 -9.19
C HIS A 202 17.83 10.22 -8.17
N LEU A 203 18.57 11.31 -8.35
CA LEU A 203 18.33 12.51 -7.55
C LEU A 203 16.93 13.04 -7.85
N TYR A 204 16.15 13.35 -6.81
CA TYR A 204 14.78 13.80 -6.99
C TYR A 204 14.33 14.70 -5.84
N ASP A 205 13.97 15.94 -6.17
CA ASP A 205 13.60 16.95 -5.18
C ASP A 205 14.72 17.06 -4.10
N ASP A 206 14.39 17.12 -2.81
CA ASP A 206 15.35 17.22 -1.70
C ASP A 206 15.95 15.85 -1.28
N GLY A 207 15.73 14.80 -2.07
CA GLY A 207 16.11 13.42 -1.75
C GLY A 207 16.55 12.65 -3.00
N PHE A 208 16.42 11.33 -2.97
CA PHE A 208 16.71 10.47 -4.11
C PHE A 208 15.75 9.29 -4.18
N VAL A 209 15.67 8.65 -5.33
CA VAL A 209 14.85 7.46 -5.56
C VAL A 209 15.76 6.26 -5.76
N LEU A 210 15.60 5.25 -4.92
CA LEU A 210 16.11 3.89 -5.17
C LEU A 210 15.14 3.19 -6.14
N GLN A 211 15.52 3.15 -7.41
CA GLN A 211 14.75 2.51 -8.46
C GLN A 211 15.02 0.99 -8.47
N LEU A 212 13.95 0.21 -8.57
CA LEU A 212 14.01 -1.25 -8.55
C LEU A 212 13.18 -1.83 -9.73
N PRO A 213 13.46 -3.08 -10.16
CA PRO A 213 12.61 -3.80 -11.11
C PRO A 213 11.21 -4.02 -10.56
N ASP A 214 10.21 -4.06 -11.44
CA ASP A 214 8.84 -4.37 -11.06
C ASP A 214 8.60 -5.87 -10.88
N MET A 215 7.52 -6.25 -10.20
CA MET A 215 7.11 -7.65 -10.07
C MET A 215 6.71 -8.26 -11.41
N ALA A 216 6.08 -7.48 -12.30
CA ALA A 216 5.69 -7.93 -13.64
C ALA A 216 6.89 -8.03 -14.61
N SER A 217 7.93 -7.22 -14.38
CA SER A 217 9.12 -7.08 -15.21
C SER A 217 10.41 -7.21 -14.37
N PRO A 218 10.62 -8.35 -13.67
CA PRO A 218 11.63 -8.47 -12.61
C PRO A 218 13.09 -8.52 -13.10
N ASN A 219 13.29 -8.63 -14.41
CA ASN A 219 14.60 -8.71 -15.05
C ASN A 219 14.97 -7.45 -15.83
N THR A 220 14.17 -6.38 -15.71
CA THR A 220 14.36 -5.13 -16.44
C THR A 220 14.12 -3.94 -15.53
N LEU A 221 14.97 -2.92 -15.64
CA LEU A 221 14.69 -1.60 -15.07
C LEU A 221 13.97 -0.77 -16.14
N GLU A 222 12.70 -0.47 -15.89
CA GLU A 222 11.96 0.48 -16.72
C GLU A 222 12.44 1.91 -16.45
N PRO A 223 12.22 2.87 -17.36
CA PRO A 223 12.56 4.27 -17.10
C PRO A 223 11.84 4.82 -15.87
N PHE A 224 12.54 5.63 -15.07
CA PHE A 224 11.92 6.32 -13.94
C PHE A 224 11.05 7.48 -14.46
N VAL A 225 9.73 7.36 -14.28
CA VAL A 225 8.77 8.42 -14.61
C VAL A 225 8.13 8.89 -13.30
N PRO A 226 8.49 10.08 -12.77
CA PRO A 226 7.97 10.56 -11.50
C PRO A 226 6.50 11.01 -11.61
N SER A 227 5.71 10.65 -10.61
CA SER A 227 4.34 11.18 -10.41
C SER A 227 4.42 12.43 -9.53
N HIS A 228 4.54 13.61 -10.14
CA HIS A 228 4.82 14.85 -9.41
C HIS A 228 3.69 15.24 -8.44
N LYS A 229 2.42 15.17 -8.84
CA LYS A 229 1.31 15.53 -7.94
C LYS A 229 1.22 14.56 -6.77
N LEU A 230 1.35 13.26 -7.05
CA LEU A 230 1.37 12.23 -6.02
C LEU A 230 2.50 12.50 -5.02
N PHE A 231 3.72 12.77 -5.51
CA PHE A 231 4.86 13.08 -4.65
C PHE A 231 4.59 14.27 -3.73
N GLN A 232 4.02 15.36 -4.24
CA GLN A 232 3.72 16.54 -3.42
C GLN A 232 2.72 16.23 -2.30
N VAL A 233 1.72 15.37 -2.55
CA VAL A 233 0.79 14.93 -1.51
C VAL A 233 1.47 14.05 -0.46
N LEU A 234 2.37 13.14 -0.87
CA LEU A 234 3.15 12.31 0.04
C LEU A 234 4.05 13.19 0.93
N LYS A 235 4.82 14.10 0.32
CA LYS A 235 5.70 15.07 1.01
C LYS A 235 4.93 15.98 1.96
N GLN A 236 3.76 16.47 1.56
CA GLN A 236 2.92 17.27 2.45
C GLN A 236 2.43 16.45 3.65
N SER A 237 2.06 15.18 3.43
CA SER A 237 1.57 14.29 4.48
C SER A 237 2.68 13.91 5.47
N GLU A 238 3.92 13.74 5.00
CA GLU A 238 5.11 13.52 5.82
C GLU A 238 5.40 14.72 6.73
N ARG A 239 5.44 15.95 6.19
CA ARG A 239 5.55 17.19 6.98
C ARG A 239 4.49 17.31 8.07
N TRP A 240 3.25 16.87 7.80
CA TRP A 240 2.21 16.87 8.83
C TRP A 240 2.49 15.86 9.95
N GLY A 241 3.06 14.69 9.63
CA GLY A 241 3.53 13.73 10.63
C GLY A 241 4.62 14.33 11.52
N GLU A 242 5.61 15.00 10.92
CA GLU A 242 6.68 15.71 11.64
C GLU A 242 6.12 16.81 12.56
N MET A 243 5.20 17.63 12.06
CA MET A 243 4.55 18.69 12.85
C MET A 243 3.74 18.16 14.04
N LEU A 244 3.26 16.93 13.97
CA LEU A 244 2.53 16.26 15.05
C LEU A 244 3.45 15.44 15.95
N GLU A 245 4.75 15.38 15.65
CA GLU A 245 5.72 14.51 16.30
C GLU A 245 5.31 13.03 16.24
N VAL A 246 4.67 12.63 15.13
CA VAL A 246 4.26 11.24 14.87
C VAL A 246 4.65 10.86 13.44
N SER A 247 5.89 10.39 13.27
CA SER A 247 6.42 9.94 11.98
C SER A 247 6.55 8.42 11.92
N THR A 248 6.64 7.75 13.07
CA THR A 248 6.77 6.29 13.16
C THR A 248 5.72 5.62 14.03
N VAL A 249 5.58 4.30 13.89
CA VAL A 249 4.71 3.49 14.76
C VAL A 249 5.14 3.60 16.23
N GLY A 250 6.44 3.72 16.51
CA GLY A 250 6.95 3.98 17.86
C GLY A 250 6.37 5.26 18.45
N ASP A 251 6.40 6.35 17.69
CA ASP A 251 5.88 7.66 18.11
C ASP A 251 4.37 7.62 18.36
N LEU A 252 3.63 6.97 17.46
CA LEU A 252 2.19 6.79 17.62
C LEU A 252 1.88 6.02 18.92
N ASN A 253 2.62 4.95 19.19
CA ASN A 253 2.45 4.18 20.43
C ASN A 253 2.84 4.99 21.67
N ASP A 254 3.84 5.87 21.58
CA ASP A 254 4.18 6.82 22.63
C ASP A 254 3.00 7.76 22.94
N VAL A 255 2.37 8.34 21.91
CA VAL A 255 1.18 9.19 22.05
C VAL A 255 0.03 8.41 22.70
N ILE A 256 -0.22 7.18 22.25
CA ILE A 256 -1.27 6.31 22.80
C ILE A 256 -1.01 5.99 24.27
N SER A 257 0.19 5.49 24.60
CA SER A 257 0.55 5.06 25.95
C SER A 257 0.57 6.21 26.98
N ARG A 258 0.76 7.45 26.52
CA ARG A 258 0.69 8.67 27.34
C ARG A 258 -0.74 9.24 27.46
N GLY A 259 -1.75 8.55 26.92
CA GLY A 259 -3.15 8.98 26.99
C GLY A 259 -3.48 10.20 26.12
N LYS A 260 -2.68 10.49 25.09
CA LYS A 260 -2.84 11.69 24.23
C LYS A 260 -3.51 11.39 22.88
N VAL A 261 -4.00 10.15 22.68
CA VAL A 261 -4.57 9.73 21.40
C VAL A 261 -5.82 10.51 21.00
N ASP A 262 -6.64 10.92 21.96
CA ASP A 262 -7.86 11.70 21.67
C ASP A 262 -7.54 13.07 21.08
N GLN A 263 -6.48 13.72 21.59
CA GLN A 263 -5.98 14.97 21.03
C GLN A 263 -5.45 14.77 19.61
N LEU A 264 -4.72 13.67 19.36
CA LEU A 264 -4.23 13.34 18.02
C LEU A 264 -5.39 13.12 17.04
N ILE A 265 -6.44 12.41 17.45
CA ILE A 265 -7.66 12.20 16.64
C ILE A 265 -8.28 13.53 16.25
N LEU A 266 -8.51 14.43 17.22
CA LEU A 266 -9.10 15.75 16.98
C LEU A 266 -8.29 16.58 15.98
N VAL A 267 -6.96 16.62 16.15
CA VAL A 267 -6.09 17.41 15.26
C VAL A 267 -6.06 16.82 13.85
N GLN A 268 -5.95 15.50 13.71
CA GLN A 268 -5.97 14.82 12.41
C GLN A 268 -7.29 15.02 11.67
N GLU A 269 -8.43 14.91 12.34
CA GLU A 269 -9.74 15.14 11.74
C GLU A 269 -9.95 16.61 11.34
N ALA A 270 -9.45 17.56 12.13
CA ALA A 270 -9.46 18.97 11.78
C ALA A 270 -8.59 19.26 10.53
N LEU A 271 -7.44 18.59 10.38
CA LEU A 271 -6.60 18.70 9.19
C LEU A 271 -7.29 18.14 7.94
N GLN A 272 -7.96 16.98 8.06
CA GLN A 272 -8.76 16.41 6.99
C GLN A 272 -9.89 17.36 6.57
N GLU A 273 -10.64 17.91 7.54
CA GLU A 273 -11.73 18.85 7.26
C GLU A 273 -11.23 20.14 6.59
N LYS A 274 -10.09 20.69 7.07
CA LYS A 274 -9.44 21.85 6.46
C LYS A 274 -9.06 21.59 5.00
N ASN A 275 -8.54 20.40 4.69
CA ASN A 275 -8.16 20.05 3.32
C ASN A 275 -9.39 19.88 2.41
N ILE A 276 -10.48 19.25 2.89
CA ILE A 276 -11.74 19.15 2.14
C ILE A 276 -12.31 20.55 1.87
N GLY A 277 -12.30 21.45 2.86
CA GLY A 277 -12.73 22.83 2.70
C GLY A 277 -11.91 23.60 1.66
N LYS A 278 -10.58 23.41 1.61
CA LYS A 278 -9.74 24.00 0.56
C LYS A 278 -10.11 23.51 -0.84
N ILE A 279 -10.39 22.21 -0.99
CA ILE A 279 -10.82 21.64 -2.27
C ILE A 279 -12.19 22.22 -2.66
N ALA A 280 -13.13 22.31 -1.72
CA ALA A 280 -14.44 22.92 -1.97
C ALA A 280 -14.33 24.40 -2.37
N GLN A 281 -13.44 25.15 -1.72
CA GLN A 281 -13.17 26.55 -2.07
C GLN A 281 -12.56 26.68 -3.47
N GLN A 282 -11.63 25.79 -3.84
CA GLN A 282 -11.08 25.76 -5.19
C GLN A 282 -12.19 25.49 -6.21
N ILE A 283 -13.01 24.45 -5.99
CA ILE A 283 -14.15 24.13 -6.84
C ILE A 283 -15.12 25.30 -6.94
N ALA A 284 -15.43 26.00 -5.85
CA ALA A 284 -16.36 27.13 -5.88
C ALA A 284 -15.84 28.33 -6.67
N ASN A 285 -14.51 28.48 -6.78
CA ASN A 285 -13.88 29.51 -7.60
C ASN A 285 -13.83 29.13 -9.07
N GLU A 286 -13.94 27.84 -9.38
CA GLU A 286 -13.97 27.32 -10.74
C GLU A 286 -15.44 27.09 -11.15
N ASN A 287 -15.89 27.62 -12.30
CA ASN A 287 -17.28 27.47 -12.73
C ASN A 287 -17.58 26.07 -13.32
N LYS A 288 -17.24 25.01 -12.57
CA LYS A 288 -17.34 23.60 -12.96
C LYS A 288 -18.67 23.03 -12.49
N ARG A 289 -19.36 22.30 -13.36
CA ARG A 289 -20.66 21.67 -13.05
C ARG A 289 -20.56 20.19 -12.71
N VAL A 290 -19.42 19.55 -13.01
CA VAL A 290 -19.23 18.11 -12.82
C VAL A 290 -17.96 17.87 -12.01
N ILE A 291 -18.10 17.35 -10.80
CA ILE A 291 -16.99 16.97 -9.93
C ILE A 291 -16.85 15.45 -9.98
N LEU A 292 -15.71 14.96 -10.45
CA LEU A 292 -15.41 13.54 -10.60
C LEU A 292 -14.43 13.10 -9.53
N ILE A 293 -14.81 12.14 -8.70
CA ILE A 293 -13.99 11.60 -7.62
C ILE A 293 -13.65 10.16 -7.97
N ALA A 294 -12.37 9.86 -8.15
CA ALA A 294 -11.90 8.48 -8.31
C ALA A 294 -10.77 8.16 -7.35
N GLY A 295 -10.60 6.87 -7.11
CA GLY A 295 -9.68 6.39 -6.11
C GLY A 295 -9.80 4.88 -5.98
N PRO A 296 -8.69 4.21 -5.63
CA PRO A 296 -8.66 2.76 -5.58
C PRO A 296 -9.52 2.23 -4.43
N SER A 297 -9.71 0.92 -4.34
CA SER A 297 -10.59 0.32 -3.34
C SER A 297 -10.17 0.71 -1.91
N SER A 298 -11.14 0.97 -1.03
CA SER A 298 -10.89 1.37 0.37
C SER A 298 -10.17 2.71 0.57
N SER A 299 -10.32 3.62 -0.39
CA SER A 299 -9.81 5.00 -0.32
C SER A 299 -10.72 5.97 0.43
N GLY A 300 -11.97 5.62 0.77
CA GLY A 300 -12.89 6.52 1.47
C GLY A 300 -13.70 7.45 0.55
N LYS A 301 -13.89 7.07 -0.73
CA LYS A 301 -14.55 7.90 -1.76
C LYS A 301 -15.94 8.34 -1.35
N THR A 302 -16.76 7.40 -0.90
CA THR A 302 -18.18 7.63 -0.62
C THR A 302 -18.32 8.58 0.57
N THR A 303 -17.58 8.37 1.66
CA THR A 303 -17.58 9.32 2.79
C THR A 303 -17.01 10.68 2.40
N PHE A 304 -15.92 10.71 1.62
CA PHE A 304 -15.32 11.95 1.13
C PHE A 304 -16.30 12.75 0.25
N SER A 305 -17.04 12.10 -0.65
CA SER A 305 -18.00 12.77 -1.54
C SER A 305 -19.13 13.44 -0.75
N HIS A 306 -19.60 12.80 0.32
CA HIS A 306 -20.58 13.39 1.24
C HIS A 306 -20.01 14.58 2.03
N ARG A 307 -18.80 14.46 2.58
CA ARG A 307 -18.13 15.57 3.29
C ARG A 307 -17.87 16.75 2.36
N LEU A 308 -17.35 16.49 1.16
CA LEU A 308 -17.13 17.50 0.14
C LEU A 308 -18.45 18.19 -0.24
N SER A 309 -19.52 17.43 -0.41
CA SER A 309 -20.85 17.98 -0.69
C SER A 309 -21.35 18.93 0.40
N ILE A 310 -21.04 18.67 1.67
CA ILE A 310 -21.37 19.60 2.76
C ILE A 310 -20.57 20.89 2.63
N GLN A 311 -19.26 20.79 2.38
CA GLN A 311 -18.39 21.96 2.20
C GLN A 311 -18.81 22.79 0.98
N LEU A 312 -19.16 22.15 -0.14
CA LEU A 312 -19.70 22.83 -1.33
C LEU A 312 -21.01 23.57 -1.01
N LYS A 313 -21.90 23.00 -0.19
CA LYS A 313 -23.12 23.69 0.29
C LYS A 313 -22.79 24.90 1.15
N ALA A 314 -21.76 24.82 2.00
CA ALA A 314 -21.30 25.95 2.80
C ALA A 314 -20.77 27.10 1.92
N HIS A 315 -20.25 26.79 0.73
CA HIS A 315 -19.89 27.76 -0.32
C HIS A 315 -21.08 28.24 -1.19
N GLY A 316 -22.31 27.86 -0.86
CA GLY A 316 -23.51 28.29 -1.59
C GLY A 316 -23.84 27.47 -2.85
N LEU A 317 -23.11 26.38 -3.11
CA LEU A 317 -23.38 25.48 -4.21
C LEU A 317 -24.43 24.42 -3.84
N ARG A 318 -25.02 23.78 -4.84
CA ARG A 318 -26.02 22.72 -4.66
C ARG A 318 -25.51 21.42 -5.28
N PRO A 319 -24.76 20.60 -4.50
CA PRO A 319 -24.21 19.34 -4.98
C PRO A 319 -25.23 18.21 -4.95
N HIS A 320 -25.17 17.39 -6.00
CA HIS A 320 -25.96 16.19 -6.17
C HIS A 320 -25.02 14.99 -6.32
N PRO A 321 -24.80 14.22 -5.23
CA PRO A 321 -23.97 13.02 -5.28
C PRO A 321 -24.62 11.94 -6.14
N ILE A 322 -23.83 11.28 -7.00
CA ILE A 322 -24.25 10.14 -7.83
C ILE A 322 -23.11 9.10 -7.81
N PRO A 323 -23.30 7.92 -7.20
CA PRO A 323 -22.32 6.85 -7.26
C PRO A 323 -22.36 6.17 -8.63
N VAL A 324 -21.21 6.02 -9.27
CA VAL A 324 -21.09 5.33 -10.57
C VAL A 324 -21.42 3.85 -10.42
N ASP A 325 -21.21 3.27 -9.24
CA ASP A 325 -21.52 1.88 -8.92
C ASP A 325 -23.03 1.55 -9.12
N ASP A 326 -23.94 2.53 -9.08
CA ASP A 326 -25.36 2.30 -9.39
C ASP A 326 -25.62 1.98 -10.88
N TYR A 327 -24.62 2.23 -11.74
CA TYR A 327 -24.67 1.96 -13.18
C TYR A 327 -24.03 0.63 -13.57
N PHE A 328 -23.71 -0.27 -12.63
CA PHE A 328 -23.28 -1.63 -12.99
C PHE A 328 -24.33 -2.32 -13.88
N VAL A 329 -23.86 -3.01 -14.92
CA VAL A 329 -24.71 -3.92 -15.71
C VAL A 329 -25.09 -5.13 -14.86
N ASP A 330 -26.14 -5.84 -15.27
CA ASP A 330 -26.50 -7.10 -14.62
C ASP A 330 -25.30 -8.06 -14.57
N ARG A 331 -25.12 -8.79 -13.46
CA ARG A 331 -23.93 -9.62 -13.18
C ARG A 331 -23.62 -10.64 -14.29
N GLU A 332 -24.65 -11.09 -15.02
CA GLU A 332 -24.54 -12.00 -16.17
C GLU A 332 -23.98 -11.34 -17.45
N LYS A 333 -24.03 -10.00 -17.53
CA LYS A 333 -23.51 -9.18 -18.63
C LYS A 333 -22.11 -8.62 -18.34
N THR A 334 -21.59 -8.81 -17.13
CA THR A 334 -20.24 -8.35 -16.78
C THR A 334 -19.20 -9.01 -17.69
N PRO A 335 -18.28 -8.24 -18.31
CA PRO A 335 -17.21 -8.79 -19.14
C PRO A 335 -16.36 -9.81 -18.37
N LEU A 336 -15.81 -10.78 -19.08
CA LEU A 336 -14.87 -11.75 -18.51
C LEU A 336 -13.42 -11.29 -18.74
N ASP A 337 -12.54 -11.60 -17.79
CA ASP A 337 -11.10 -11.43 -17.91
C ASP A 337 -10.45 -12.56 -18.74
N ASP A 338 -9.13 -12.45 -18.95
CA ASP A 338 -8.34 -13.45 -19.70
C ASP A 338 -8.38 -14.87 -19.09
N GLN A 339 -8.83 -14.99 -17.83
CA GLN A 339 -9.01 -16.27 -17.13
C GLN A 339 -10.46 -16.77 -17.18
N GLY A 340 -11.35 -16.09 -17.92
CA GLY A 340 -12.77 -16.42 -18.01
C GLY A 340 -13.56 -16.08 -16.74
N LYS A 341 -13.03 -15.24 -15.84
CA LYS A 341 -13.71 -14.79 -14.61
C LYS A 341 -14.32 -13.41 -14.81
N PRO A 342 -15.45 -13.07 -14.16
CA PRO A 342 -16.04 -11.74 -14.27
C PRO A 342 -15.07 -10.62 -13.84
N ASN A 343 -14.86 -9.64 -14.71
CA ASN A 343 -14.04 -8.46 -14.49
C ASN A 343 -14.91 -7.26 -14.04
N PHE A 344 -15.22 -7.22 -12.75
CA PHE A 344 -16.03 -6.16 -12.14
C PHE A 344 -15.36 -4.79 -12.12
N GLU A 345 -14.05 -4.70 -12.34
CA GLU A 345 -13.31 -3.43 -12.34
C GLU A 345 -13.15 -2.86 -13.76
N SER A 346 -13.66 -3.56 -14.80
CA SER A 346 -13.61 -3.08 -16.18
C SER A 346 -14.65 -2.00 -16.43
N LEU A 347 -14.33 -1.04 -17.30
CA LEU A 347 -15.29 0.00 -17.71
C LEU A 347 -16.55 -0.61 -18.32
N GLY A 348 -16.42 -1.74 -19.03
CA GLY A 348 -17.54 -2.49 -19.63
C GLY A 348 -18.45 -3.17 -18.60
N ALA A 349 -18.09 -3.21 -17.31
CA ALA A 349 -18.99 -3.62 -16.25
C ALA A 349 -20.05 -2.53 -15.94
N LEU A 350 -19.88 -1.32 -16.46
CA LEU A 350 -20.83 -0.21 -16.30
C LEU A 350 -21.67 -0.02 -17.56
N ASN A 351 -22.91 0.40 -17.38
CA ASN A 351 -23.75 0.92 -18.45
C ASN A 351 -23.36 2.37 -18.75
N VAL A 352 -22.21 2.53 -19.42
CA VAL A 352 -21.61 3.85 -19.73
C VAL A 352 -22.52 4.69 -20.62
N ASP A 353 -23.28 4.08 -21.53
CA ASP A 353 -24.21 4.79 -22.40
C ASP A 353 -25.37 5.39 -21.61
N LEU A 354 -26.02 4.59 -20.75
CA LEU A 354 -27.07 5.10 -19.86
C LEU A 354 -26.54 6.20 -18.94
N PHE A 355 -25.33 6.02 -18.40
CA PHE A 355 -24.70 7.03 -17.56
C PHE A 355 -24.55 8.36 -18.32
N ASN A 356 -24.02 8.35 -19.55
CA ASN A 356 -23.81 9.56 -20.34
C ASN A 356 -25.13 10.21 -20.80
N GLU A 357 -26.12 9.41 -21.19
CA GLU A 357 -27.47 9.87 -21.51
C GLU A 357 -28.07 10.64 -20.33
N GLN A 358 -28.04 10.03 -19.14
CA GLN A 358 -28.64 10.58 -17.93
C GLN A 358 -27.88 11.79 -17.40
N MET A 359 -26.55 11.78 -17.38
CA MET A 359 -25.76 12.93 -16.93
C MET A 359 -25.97 14.14 -17.86
N SER A 360 -26.05 13.90 -19.17
CA SER A 360 -26.34 14.94 -20.15
C SER A 360 -27.76 15.51 -19.99
N ALA A 361 -28.76 14.64 -19.77
CA ALA A 361 -30.14 15.05 -19.50
C ALA A 361 -30.25 15.91 -18.23
N LEU A 362 -29.61 15.49 -17.14
CA LEU A 362 -29.55 16.27 -15.91
C LEU A 362 -28.91 17.65 -16.13
N LEU A 363 -27.80 17.74 -16.87
CA LEU A 363 -27.16 19.03 -17.16
C LEU A 363 -28.03 19.98 -17.99
N ARG A 364 -28.97 19.44 -18.78
CA ARG A 364 -30.03 20.20 -19.50
C ARG A 364 -31.24 20.54 -18.64
N GLY A 365 -31.28 20.11 -17.38
CA GLY A 365 -32.40 20.32 -16.45
C GLY A 365 -33.56 19.34 -16.63
N GLU A 366 -33.35 18.23 -17.32
CA GLU A 366 -34.37 17.20 -17.50
C GLU A 366 -34.49 16.31 -16.25
N ARG A 367 -35.71 15.85 -15.97
CA ARG A 367 -35.96 14.89 -14.88
C ARG A 367 -35.62 13.47 -15.33
N VAL A 368 -34.76 12.80 -14.57
CA VAL A 368 -34.24 11.46 -14.87
C VAL A 368 -34.50 10.51 -13.71
N GLU A 369 -34.83 9.24 -13.99
CA GLU A 369 -34.85 8.19 -12.97
C GLU A 369 -33.47 7.54 -12.88
N LEU A 370 -32.79 7.71 -11.74
CA LEU A 370 -31.47 7.11 -11.55
C LEU A 370 -31.60 5.62 -11.19
N PRO A 371 -30.75 4.74 -11.76
CA PRO A 371 -30.72 3.34 -11.38
C PRO A 371 -30.20 3.16 -9.94
N SER A 372 -30.37 1.96 -9.41
CA SER A 372 -29.70 1.51 -8.20
C SER A 372 -29.23 0.08 -8.41
N PHE A 373 -27.96 -0.21 -8.09
CA PHE A 373 -27.44 -1.57 -8.28
C PHE A 373 -27.61 -2.40 -7.02
N ASN A 374 -28.29 -3.54 -7.14
CA ASN A 374 -28.49 -4.45 -6.03
C ASN A 374 -27.35 -5.48 -5.98
N PHE A 375 -26.37 -5.26 -5.11
CA PHE A 375 -25.22 -6.16 -4.98
C PHE A 375 -25.56 -7.58 -4.51
N ILE A 376 -26.73 -7.80 -3.90
CA ILE A 376 -27.19 -9.13 -3.49
C ILE A 376 -27.68 -9.90 -4.73
N THR A 377 -28.64 -9.34 -5.46
CA THR A 377 -29.23 -9.98 -6.66
C THR A 377 -28.32 -9.88 -7.88
N GLY A 378 -27.40 -8.92 -7.90
CA GLY A 378 -26.52 -8.61 -9.02
C GLY A 378 -27.26 -7.97 -10.20
N LYS A 379 -28.29 -7.16 -9.94
CA LYS A 379 -29.15 -6.56 -10.98
C LYS A 379 -29.26 -5.05 -10.82
N SER A 380 -29.39 -4.37 -11.95
CA SER A 380 -29.76 -2.94 -11.98
C SER A 380 -31.27 -2.80 -11.81
N GLU A 381 -31.70 -1.89 -10.94
CA GLU A 381 -33.10 -1.68 -10.58
C GLU A 381 -33.48 -0.20 -10.62
N PHE A 382 -34.65 0.12 -11.18
CA PHE A 382 -35.23 1.47 -11.12
C PHE A 382 -36.29 1.49 -10.02
N ARG A 383 -36.06 2.33 -9.00
CA ARG A 383 -36.84 2.34 -7.74
C ARG A 383 -37.62 3.65 -7.53
N GLY A 384 -37.90 4.41 -8.59
CA GLY A 384 -38.56 5.71 -8.51
C GLY A 384 -37.64 6.82 -8.00
N ASN A 385 -36.32 6.64 -8.08
CA ASN A 385 -35.31 7.60 -7.63
C ASN A 385 -35.13 8.73 -8.65
N TYR A 386 -36.15 9.58 -8.79
CA TYR A 386 -36.10 10.70 -9.73
C TYR A 386 -35.19 11.83 -9.25
N LYS A 387 -34.45 12.40 -10.20
CA LYS A 387 -33.53 13.51 -10.00
C LYS A 387 -33.73 14.56 -11.08
N GLU A 388 -33.65 15.82 -10.69
CA GLU A 388 -33.66 16.99 -11.56
C GLU A 388 -32.71 18.00 -10.90
N ILE A 389 -31.90 18.69 -11.70
CA ILE A 389 -30.92 19.65 -11.20
C ILE A 389 -31.11 21.01 -11.88
N GLY A 390 -30.89 22.09 -11.15
CA GLY A 390 -30.93 23.45 -11.68
C GLY A 390 -29.69 23.84 -12.48
N GLU A 391 -29.74 24.97 -13.19
CA GLU A 391 -28.63 25.48 -14.02
C GLU A 391 -27.33 25.72 -13.23
N LYS A 392 -27.43 26.04 -11.94
CA LYS A 392 -26.29 26.31 -11.04
C LYS A 392 -25.95 25.15 -10.11
N ASP A 393 -26.69 24.05 -10.22
CA ASP A 393 -26.46 22.86 -9.42
C ASP A 393 -25.27 22.08 -10.02
N ILE A 394 -24.56 21.37 -9.15
CA ILE A 394 -23.34 20.62 -9.51
C ILE A 394 -23.53 19.13 -9.27
N LEU A 395 -23.04 18.30 -10.17
CA LEU A 395 -22.99 16.86 -10.03
C LEU A 395 -21.71 16.47 -9.30
N VAL A 396 -21.82 15.61 -8.28
CA VAL A 396 -20.67 15.03 -7.57
C VAL A 396 -20.67 13.54 -7.81
N ILE A 397 -19.83 13.09 -8.72
CA ILE A 397 -19.83 11.73 -9.25
C ILE A 397 -18.64 10.99 -8.68
N GLU A 398 -18.87 9.86 -8.01
CA GLU A 398 -17.81 9.05 -7.42
C GLU A 398 -17.79 7.63 -7.97
N GLY A 399 -16.61 7.14 -8.33
CA GLY A 399 -16.42 5.80 -8.89
C GLY A 399 -14.99 5.55 -9.32
N ILE A 400 -14.58 4.29 -9.46
CA ILE A 400 -13.19 3.94 -9.80
C ILE A 400 -12.76 4.52 -11.16
N HIS A 401 -13.69 4.67 -12.11
CA HIS A 401 -13.42 5.21 -13.44
C HIS A 401 -13.58 6.73 -13.56
N GLY A 402 -13.81 7.46 -12.46
CA GLY A 402 -14.09 8.91 -12.50
C GLY A 402 -13.01 9.76 -13.19
N LEU A 403 -11.77 9.29 -13.25
CA LEU A 403 -10.68 9.99 -13.96
C LEU A 403 -10.55 9.60 -15.43
N ASN A 404 -11.14 8.47 -15.84
CA ASN A 404 -11.12 8.00 -17.22
C ASN A 404 -12.09 8.85 -18.07
N ASP A 405 -11.56 9.48 -19.12
CA ASP A 405 -12.36 10.29 -20.04
C ASP A 405 -13.44 9.45 -20.76
N ASP A 406 -13.22 8.14 -20.95
CA ASP A 406 -14.17 7.23 -21.60
C ASP A 406 -15.45 7.04 -20.78
N LEU A 407 -15.41 7.17 -19.45
CA LEU A 407 -16.63 7.14 -18.63
C LEU A 407 -17.53 8.34 -18.93
N THR A 408 -16.93 9.49 -19.26
CA THR A 408 -17.62 10.79 -19.36
C THR A 408 -17.51 11.38 -20.77
N TYR A 409 -17.56 10.53 -21.79
CA TYR A 409 -17.30 10.91 -23.18
C TYR A 409 -18.25 12.00 -23.71
N SER A 410 -19.48 12.06 -23.21
CA SER A 410 -20.49 13.06 -23.62
C SER A 410 -20.32 14.42 -22.94
N LEU A 411 -19.55 14.48 -21.85
CA LEU A 411 -19.42 15.67 -21.02
C LEU A 411 -18.23 16.52 -21.47
N HIS A 412 -18.44 17.83 -21.64
CA HIS A 412 -17.37 18.77 -22.02
C HIS A 412 -16.23 18.78 -20.99
N LYS A 413 -14.96 18.76 -21.46
CA LYS A 413 -13.79 18.74 -20.55
C LYS A 413 -13.74 19.95 -19.62
N ASP A 414 -14.11 21.13 -20.11
CA ASP A 414 -14.04 22.38 -19.35
C ASP A 414 -15.08 22.46 -18.22
N SER A 415 -16.12 21.64 -18.23
CA SER A 415 -17.12 21.59 -17.15
C SER A 415 -16.73 20.67 -16.00
N LYS A 416 -15.62 19.93 -16.13
CA LYS A 416 -15.18 18.90 -15.18
C LYS A 416 -14.12 19.44 -14.21
N PHE A 417 -14.18 18.93 -12.98
CA PHE A 417 -13.12 18.99 -11.98
C PHE A 417 -12.85 17.58 -11.47
N LYS A 418 -11.60 17.12 -11.53
CA LYS A 418 -11.18 15.75 -11.24
C LYS A 418 -10.43 15.68 -9.91
N ILE A 419 -10.88 14.80 -9.02
CA ILE A 419 -10.28 14.54 -7.71
C ILE A 419 -9.81 13.09 -7.68
N TYR A 420 -8.52 12.89 -7.39
CA TYR A 420 -8.00 11.59 -7.02
C TYR A 420 -7.92 11.49 -5.49
N ILE A 421 -8.52 10.45 -4.91
CA ILE A 421 -8.44 10.15 -3.49
C ILE A 421 -7.77 8.80 -3.26
N SER A 422 -6.82 8.73 -2.33
CA SER A 422 -6.14 7.48 -2.01
C SER A 422 -5.70 7.44 -0.55
N ALA A 423 -5.59 6.23 -0.02
CA ALA A 423 -5.11 6.00 1.35
C ALA A 423 -3.57 5.90 1.34
N LEU A 424 -2.88 7.04 1.20
CA LEU A 424 -1.44 7.09 1.07
C LEU A 424 -0.76 7.08 2.44
N THR A 425 -0.51 5.88 2.98
CA THR A 425 0.08 5.70 4.32
C THR A 425 1.49 6.29 4.37
N GLN A 426 1.74 7.22 5.30
CA GLN A 426 3.05 7.84 5.52
C GLN A 426 3.76 7.37 6.77
N LEU A 427 3.01 6.80 7.72
CA LEU A 427 3.60 6.32 8.95
C LEU A 427 4.60 5.20 8.62
N ASN A 428 5.83 5.32 9.11
CA ASN A 428 6.84 4.29 8.94
C ASN A 428 6.87 3.36 10.16
N VAL A 429 7.27 2.11 9.96
CA VAL A 429 7.55 1.20 11.09
C VAL A 429 8.80 1.69 11.83
N ASP A 430 9.84 2.04 11.08
CA ASP A 430 11.09 2.67 11.53
C ASP A 430 11.76 3.38 10.33
N GLU A 431 12.99 3.88 10.48
CA GLU A 431 13.72 4.66 9.47
C GLU A 431 13.80 3.96 8.09
N HIS A 432 13.87 2.63 8.05
CA HIS A 432 14.10 1.88 6.80
C HIS A 432 12.92 1.02 6.37
N ASN A 433 11.94 0.83 7.26
CA ASN A 433 10.78 -0.01 7.03
C ASN A 433 9.51 0.84 6.91
N ARG A 434 9.17 1.27 5.69
CA ARG A 434 7.87 1.91 5.42
C ARG A 434 6.69 0.95 5.54
N ILE A 435 5.50 1.51 5.75
CA ILE A 435 4.24 0.77 5.63
C ILE A 435 3.75 0.84 4.17
N PRO A 436 3.59 -0.30 3.47
CA PRO A 436 3.00 -0.28 2.13
C PRO A 436 1.56 0.23 2.16
N THR A 437 1.24 1.23 1.33
CA THR A 437 -0.14 1.72 1.11
C THR A 437 -1.13 0.58 0.81
N THR A 438 -0.68 -0.46 0.12
CA THR A 438 -1.50 -1.65 -0.19
C THR A 438 -1.93 -2.42 1.06
N ASP A 439 -1.10 -2.47 2.11
CA ASP A 439 -1.43 -3.16 3.37
C ASP A 439 -2.50 -2.38 4.14
N GLY A 440 -2.36 -1.06 4.29
CA GLY A 440 -3.36 -0.22 4.94
C GLY A 440 -4.73 -0.33 4.26
N ARG A 441 -4.75 -0.32 2.92
CA ARG A 441 -5.97 -0.48 2.12
C ARG A 441 -6.59 -1.87 2.22
N LEU A 442 -5.77 -2.92 2.23
CA LEU A 442 -6.26 -4.29 2.45
C LEU A 442 -6.89 -4.43 3.84
N ILE A 443 -6.29 -3.84 4.88
CA ILE A 443 -6.84 -3.85 6.24
C ILE A 443 -8.18 -3.11 6.30
N ARG A 444 -8.26 -1.89 5.73
CA ARG A 444 -9.53 -1.15 5.59
C ARG A 444 -10.60 -2.01 4.91
N ARG A 445 -10.22 -2.71 3.83
CA ARG A 445 -11.13 -3.61 3.08
C ARG A 445 -11.59 -4.80 3.90
N ILE A 446 -10.70 -5.46 4.62
CA ILE A 446 -11.04 -6.60 5.50
C ILE A 446 -12.07 -6.17 6.54
N VAL A 447 -11.86 -5.02 7.18
CA VAL A 447 -12.77 -4.52 8.23
C VAL A 447 -14.15 -4.18 7.65
N ARG A 448 -14.19 -3.45 6.54
CA ARG A 448 -15.44 -3.09 5.85
C ARG A 448 -16.21 -4.31 5.35
N ASP A 449 -15.54 -5.21 4.62
CA ASP A 449 -16.15 -6.38 4.01
C ASP A 449 -16.69 -7.35 5.08
N ALA A 450 -16.05 -7.40 6.25
CA ALA A 450 -16.52 -8.21 7.37
C ALA A 450 -17.73 -7.60 8.09
N ALA A 451 -17.85 -6.27 8.14
CA ALA A 451 -19.02 -5.59 8.68
C ALA A 451 -20.26 -5.79 7.78
N ALA A 452 -20.07 -5.80 6.46
CA ALA A 452 -21.09 -6.15 5.48
C ALA A 452 -21.30 -7.68 5.46
N ARG A 453 -22.17 -8.19 6.34
CA ARG A 453 -22.51 -9.62 6.51
C ARG A 453 -22.63 -10.36 5.15
N GLY A 454 -21.54 -10.99 4.68
CA GLY A 454 -21.52 -11.62 3.35
C GLY A 454 -20.15 -11.96 2.75
N SER A 455 -19.04 -11.37 3.21
CA SER A 455 -17.70 -11.73 2.74
C SER A 455 -16.80 -12.22 3.88
N SER A 456 -16.14 -13.37 3.70
CA SER A 456 -15.13 -13.85 4.64
C SER A 456 -13.80 -13.12 4.40
N CYS A 457 -13.00 -12.95 5.45
CA CYS A 457 -11.66 -12.37 5.33
C CYS A 457 -10.78 -13.16 4.34
N ALA A 458 -10.90 -14.49 4.31
CA ALA A 458 -10.24 -15.33 3.32
C ALA A 458 -10.63 -14.93 1.88
N ARG A 459 -11.92 -14.73 1.61
CA ARG A 459 -12.38 -14.27 0.29
C ARG A 459 -11.80 -12.90 -0.08
N THR A 460 -11.80 -11.95 0.85
CA THR A 460 -11.23 -10.61 0.63
C THR A 460 -9.73 -10.67 0.31
N ILE A 461 -8.95 -11.50 1.02
CA ILE A 461 -7.53 -11.71 0.73
C ILE A 461 -7.35 -12.39 -0.64
N ALA A 462 -8.12 -13.44 -0.94
CA ALA A 462 -8.04 -14.17 -2.21
C ALA A 462 -8.32 -13.29 -3.44
N MET A 463 -9.23 -12.32 -3.31
CA MET A 463 -9.59 -11.39 -4.39
C MET A 463 -8.63 -10.19 -4.53
N TRP A 464 -7.73 -9.97 -3.58
CA TRP A 464 -6.95 -8.74 -3.49
C TRP A 464 -6.07 -8.48 -4.72
N ASP A 465 -5.44 -9.53 -5.27
CA ASP A 465 -4.58 -9.38 -6.46
C ASP A 465 -5.39 -8.99 -7.71
N SER A 466 -6.63 -9.49 -7.84
CA SER A 466 -7.53 -9.10 -8.94
C SER A 466 -7.95 -7.63 -8.84
N VAL A 467 -8.29 -7.19 -7.63
CA VAL A 467 -8.63 -5.78 -7.35
C VAL A 467 -7.44 -4.87 -7.68
N ARG A 468 -6.24 -5.27 -7.25
CA ARG A 468 -5.00 -4.52 -7.50
C ARG A 468 -4.71 -4.36 -8.99
N ARG A 469 -4.90 -5.43 -9.77
CA ARG A 469 -4.78 -5.39 -11.23
C ARG A 469 -5.80 -4.43 -11.85
N GLY A 470 -7.06 -4.49 -11.41
CA GLY A 470 -8.09 -3.55 -11.85
C GLY A 470 -7.72 -2.09 -11.58
N GLU A 471 -7.10 -1.79 -10.44
CA GLU A 471 -6.62 -0.44 -10.11
C GLU A 471 -5.45 0.02 -11.00
N GLU A 472 -4.52 -0.89 -11.29
CA GLU A 472 -3.36 -0.65 -12.16
C GLU A 472 -3.76 -0.38 -13.61
N GLU A 473 -4.86 -0.98 -14.07
CA GLU A 473 -5.39 -0.79 -15.42
C GLU A 473 -6.31 0.45 -15.51
N ASN A 474 -7.15 0.68 -14.50
CA ASN A 474 -8.31 1.57 -14.65
C ASN A 474 -8.21 2.88 -13.84
N ILE A 475 -7.26 3.00 -12.91
CA ILE A 475 -7.19 4.16 -11.98
C ILE A 475 -5.82 4.83 -12.05
N PHE A 476 -4.74 4.09 -11.75
CA PHE A 476 -3.39 4.67 -11.67
C PHE A 476 -2.89 5.32 -12.97
N PRO A 477 -3.23 4.83 -14.17
CA PRO A 477 -2.85 5.50 -15.42
C PRO A 477 -3.40 6.94 -15.52
N TYR A 478 -4.53 7.21 -14.85
CA TYR A 478 -5.22 8.50 -14.93
C TYR A 478 -4.97 9.41 -13.72
N GLN A 479 -4.26 8.95 -12.68
CA GLN A 479 -4.18 9.68 -11.41
C GLN A 479 -3.56 11.10 -11.54
N GLU A 480 -2.52 11.26 -12.37
CA GLU A 480 -1.88 12.58 -12.58
C GLU A 480 -2.75 13.54 -13.42
N SER A 481 -3.81 13.05 -14.06
CA SER A 481 -4.81 13.88 -14.75
C SER A 481 -5.79 14.58 -13.79
N ALA A 482 -5.79 14.23 -12.51
CA ALA A 482 -6.63 14.88 -11.51
C ALA A 482 -6.20 16.32 -11.25
N ASP A 483 -7.15 17.23 -11.08
CA ASP A 483 -6.90 18.63 -10.72
C ASP A 483 -6.39 18.73 -9.27
N VAL A 484 -6.88 17.84 -8.41
CA VAL A 484 -6.46 17.74 -7.00
C VAL A 484 -6.30 16.29 -6.56
N MET A 485 -5.36 16.05 -5.66
CA MET A 485 -5.17 14.77 -5.00
C MET A 485 -5.44 14.91 -3.49
N PHE A 486 -6.09 13.91 -2.91
CA PHE A 486 -6.46 13.88 -1.50
C PHE A 486 -5.96 12.61 -0.82
N ASN A 487 -5.20 12.77 0.25
CA ASN A 487 -4.79 11.66 1.10
C ASN A 487 -5.81 11.44 2.21
N SER A 488 -6.49 10.28 2.17
CA SER A 488 -7.53 9.93 3.13
C SER A 488 -7.02 9.19 4.37
N VAL A 489 -5.70 9.00 4.50
CA VAL A 489 -5.11 8.36 5.69
C VAL A 489 -5.25 9.26 6.91
N LEU A 490 -5.54 8.61 8.02
CA LEU A 490 -5.50 9.18 9.36
C LEU A 490 -4.39 8.48 10.12
N ILE A 491 -3.43 9.21 10.69
CA ILE A 491 -2.22 8.62 11.29
C ILE A 491 -2.55 7.55 12.36
N TYR A 492 -3.65 7.72 13.09
CA TYR A 492 -4.08 6.81 14.14
C TYR A 492 -4.86 5.57 13.64
N GLU A 493 -5.23 5.50 12.36
CA GLU A 493 -6.27 4.56 11.91
C GLU A 493 -5.89 3.09 12.10
N LEU A 494 -4.62 2.73 11.90
CA LEU A 494 -4.18 1.34 12.02
C LEU A 494 -4.29 0.83 13.47
N ALA A 495 -4.11 1.71 14.46
CA ALA A 495 -4.31 1.40 15.87
C ALA A 495 -5.79 1.06 16.18
N ILE A 496 -6.73 1.68 15.48
CA ILE A 496 -8.16 1.41 15.62
C ILE A 496 -8.56 0.17 14.79
N LEU A 497 -8.18 0.15 13.51
CA LEU A 497 -8.50 -0.93 12.57
C LEU A 497 -8.01 -2.29 13.07
N LYS A 498 -6.89 -2.35 13.78
CA LYS A 498 -6.36 -3.56 14.42
C LYS A 498 -7.42 -4.32 15.22
N ILE A 499 -8.19 -3.62 16.05
CA ILE A 499 -9.19 -4.24 16.94
C ILE A 499 -10.28 -4.95 16.12
N TYR A 500 -10.61 -4.41 14.95
CA TYR A 500 -11.61 -4.97 14.05
C TYR A 500 -11.03 -6.05 13.14
N ALA A 501 -9.78 -5.89 12.67
CA ALA A 501 -9.17 -6.78 11.69
C ALA A 501 -8.67 -8.09 12.31
N GLU A 502 -8.08 -8.06 13.51
CA GLU A 502 -7.44 -9.22 14.14
C GLU A 502 -8.39 -10.43 14.31
N PRO A 503 -9.63 -10.28 14.82
CA PRO A 503 -10.55 -11.41 14.96
C PRO A 503 -10.80 -12.14 13.63
N HIS A 504 -10.92 -11.40 12.53
CA HIS A 504 -11.15 -11.97 11.20
C HIS A 504 -9.91 -12.66 10.65
N LEU A 505 -8.73 -12.09 10.87
CA LEU A 505 -7.45 -12.68 10.47
C LEU A 505 -7.15 -13.97 11.25
N PHE A 506 -7.46 -14.03 12.55
CA PHE A 506 -7.32 -15.25 13.35
C PHE A 506 -8.28 -16.37 12.91
N GLY A 507 -9.38 -16.03 12.24
CA GLY A 507 -10.32 -17.01 11.67
C GLY A 507 -9.76 -17.80 10.48
N ILE A 508 -8.65 -17.36 9.88
CA ILE A 508 -8.00 -18.05 8.75
C ILE A 508 -7.09 -19.16 9.27
N THR A 509 -7.34 -20.39 8.84
CA THR A 509 -6.66 -21.60 9.35
C THR A 509 -5.50 -22.04 8.45
N LYS A 510 -4.55 -22.82 9.00
CA LYS A 510 -3.31 -23.26 8.31
C LYS A 510 -3.51 -24.01 6.98
N GLY A 511 -4.68 -24.58 6.75
CA GLY A 511 -4.99 -25.31 5.51
C GLY A 511 -5.46 -24.40 4.37
N GLN A 512 -5.71 -23.12 4.64
CA GLN A 512 -6.22 -22.17 3.65
C GLN A 512 -5.05 -21.47 2.92
N PRO A 513 -5.16 -21.23 1.60
CA PRO A 513 -4.14 -20.52 0.83
C PRO A 513 -3.77 -19.15 1.39
N GLU A 514 -4.73 -18.48 2.03
CA GLU A 514 -4.61 -17.12 2.56
C GLU A 514 -3.87 -17.05 3.92
N TYR A 515 -3.57 -18.20 4.53
CA TYR A 515 -3.01 -18.28 5.88
C TYR A 515 -1.69 -17.52 6.05
N ASP A 516 -0.78 -17.63 5.08
CA ASP A 516 0.52 -16.96 5.14
C ASP A 516 0.37 -15.43 5.12
N GLU A 517 -0.57 -14.91 4.33
CA GLU A 517 -0.87 -13.48 4.27
C GLU A 517 -1.57 -13.02 5.55
N ALA A 518 -2.52 -13.78 6.08
CA ALA A 518 -3.18 -13.48 7.35
C ALA A 518 -2.17 -13.40 8.50
N LYS A 519 -1.25 -14.37 8.58
CA LYS A 519 -0.16 -14.38 9.56
C LYS A 519 0.79 -13.19 9.39
N ARG A 520 1.10 -12.78 8.16
CA ARG A 520 1.91 -11.60 7.87
C ARG A 520 1.22 -10.32 8.36
N LEU A 521 -0.07 -10.16 8.08
CA LEU A 521 -0.87 -9.02 8.53
C LEU A 521 -1.00 -8.97 10.06
N LEU A 522 -1.21 -10.12 10.72
CA LEU A 522 -1.20 -10.18 12.20
C LEU A 522 0.15 -9.75 12.79
N LYS A 523 1.27 -10.21 12.21
CA LYS A 523 2.61 -9.79 12.63
C LYS A 523 2.85 -8.29 12.40
N PHE A 524 2.29 -7.74 11.33
CA PHE A 524 2.35 -6.31 11.03
C PHE A 524 1.50 -5.49 12.02
N LEU A 525 0.26 -5.90 12.27
CA LEU A 525 -0.61 -5.24 13.24
C LEU A 525 -0.03 -5.29 14.65
N ASP A 526 0.77 -6.30 15.01
CA ASP A 526 1.44 -6.42 16.31
C ASP A 526 2.39 -5.25 16.67
N TYR A 527 2.75 -4.39 15.70
CA TYR A 527 3.48 -3.16 15.99
C TYR A 527 2.63 -2.07 16.65
N PHE A 528 1.31 -2.13 16.53
CA PHE A 528 0.40 -1.08 16.96
C PHE A 528 -0.24 -1.41 18.31
N LEU A 529 -0.26 -0.45 19.22
CA LEU A 529 -1.19 -0.46 20.35
C LEU A 529 -2.62 -0.27 19.86
N GLY A 530 -3.58 -1.01 20.42
CA GLY A 530 -4.99 -0.91 20.06
C GLY A 530 -5.64 0.34 20.68
N VAL A 531 -6.50 1.01 19.90
CA VAL A 531 -7.25 2.21 20.34
C VAL A 531 -8.74 2.02 20.07
N SER A 532 -9.58 2.37 21.06
CA SER A 532 -11.04 2.32 20.90
C SER A 532 -11.55 3.32 19.84
N SER A 533 -12.65 2.99 19.17
CA SER A 533 -13.27 3.87 18.17
C SER A 533 -14.25 4.90 18.75
N GLU A 534 -14.44 4.93 20.07
CA GLU A 534 -15.41 5.81 20.74
C GLU A 534 -15.22 7.28 20.39
N ASN A 535 -13.97 7.75 20.38
CA ASN A 535 -13.64 9.16 20.13
C ASN A 535 -13.48 9.52 18.65
N VAL A 536 -13.71 8.58 17.73
CA VAL A 536 -13.70 8.86 16.28
C VAL A 536 -14.96 9.64 15.89
N PRO A 537 -14.86 10.82 15.26
CA PRO A 537 -16.04 11.57 14.83
C PRO A 537 -16.95 10.77 13.89
N GLN A 538 -18.27 11.00 13.96
CA GLN A 538 -19.24 10.28 13.12
C GLN A 538 -19.12 10.62 11.62
N ASN A 539 -18.52 11.77 11.29
CA ASN A 539 -18.23 12.18 9.91
C ASN A 539 -16.80 11.82 9.46
N SER A 540 -16.03 11.10 10.26
CA SER A 540 -14.68 10.64 9.89
C SER A 540 -14.74 9.71 8.69
N ILE A 541 -13.74 9.80 7.80
CA ILE A 541 -13.58 8.82 6.70
C ILE A 541 -13.40 7.40 7.25
N LEU A 542 -12.81 7.24 8.43
CA LEU A 542 -12.61 5.94 9.06
C LEU A 542 -13.94 5.22 9.32
N ARG A 543 -15.04 5.97 9.56
CA ARG A 543 -16.38 5.43 9.84
C ARG A 543 -16.99 4.67 8.66
N GLU A 544 -16.47 4.86 7.45
CA GLU A 544 -16.79 4.01 6.28
C GLU A 544 -16.42 2.55 6.51
N PHE A 545 -15.34 2.30 7.25
CA PHE A 545 -14.79 0.96 7.45
C PHE A 545 -15.27 0.35 8.76
N ILE A 546 -15.20 1.10 9.85
CA ILE A 546 -15.50 0.58 11.21
C ILE A 546 -16.97 0.73 11.62
N GLY A 547 -17.80 1.40 10.80
CA GLY A 547 -19.19 1.71 11.12
C GLY A 547 -19.39 2.90 12.07
N GLY A 548 -20.65 3.29 12.26
CA GLY A 548 -21.03 4.46 13.07
C GLY A 548 -20.96 5.80 12.32
N SER A 549 -21.00 5.77 10.98
CA SER A 549 -21.04 6.97 10.15
C SER A 549 -22.37 7.71 10.30
N CYS A 550 -22.33 9.05 10.27
CA CYS A 550 -23.54 9.86 10.12
C CYS A 550 -24.06 9.91 8.68
N PHE A 551 -23.27 9.41 7.72
CA PHE A 551 -23.67 9.27 6.32
C PHE A 551 -24.25 7.87 6.07
N ARG A 552 -25.17 7.76 5.12
CA ARG A 552 -25.61 6.47 4.59
C ARG A 552 -24.58 6.02 3.55
N VAL A 553 -23.54 5.34 4.04
CA VAL A 553 -22.41 4.82 3.25
C VAL A 553 -22.63 3.36 2.91
#